data_AF-A0A836RB64-F1
#
_entry.id   AF-A0A836RB64-F1
#
_cell.length_a   1.000
_cell.length_b   1.000
_cell.length_c   1.000
_cell.angle_alpha   90.00
_cell.angle_beta   90.00
_cell.angle_gamma   90.00
#
_symmetry.space_group_name_H-M   'P 1'
#
loop_
_entity.id
_entity.type
_entity.pdbx_description
1 polymer ?
#
loop_
_entity_poly.entity_id
_entity_poly.type
_entity_poly.pdbx_seq_one_letter_code
_entity_poly.pdbx_strand_id
1 'polypeptide(L)' 'GRSISEVGAVLIVGGNIEGHTRVLTTAIVLETSKGRFEFALALGAALLLLALCVNVLMLRLHAGRPLV' A
#
# COMPACT_ATOMS: atom_id res chain seq x y z
N GLY A 1 1.80 13.23 4.49
CA GLY A 1 3.10 13.60 3.90
C GLY A 1 4.14 12.50 4.02
N ARG A 2 4.48 12.07 5.24
CA ARG A 2 5.59 11.14 5.53
C ARG A 2 5.64 9.88 4.65
N SER A 3 4.55 9.12 4.51
CA SER A 3 4.57 7.90 3.68
C SER A 3 4.78 8.16 2.19
N ILE A 4 4.36 9.32 1.67
CA ILE A 4 4.61 9.69 0.26
C ILE A 4 6.09 10.07 0.09
N SER A 5 6.66 10.82 1.04
CA SER A 5 8.09 11.15 1.06
C SER A 5 8.98 9.90 1.18
N GLU A 6 8.54 8.90 1.95
CA GLU A 6 9.23 7.62 2.10
C GLU A 6 9.25 6.84 0.78
N VAL A 7 8.10 6.71 0.10
CA VAL A 7 8.02 6.04 -1.21
C VAL A 7 8.91 6.75 -2.24
N GLY A 8 8.92 8.08 -2.25
CA GLY A 8 9.81 8.85 -3.11
C GLY A 8 11.30 8.59 -2.85
N ALA A 9 11.71 8.54 -1.58
CA ALA A 9 13.08 8.22 -1.21
C ALA A 9 13.48 6.79 -1.62
N VAL A 10 12.60 5.80 -1.41
CA VAL A 10 12.82 4.40 -1.78
C VAL A 10 13.01 4.23 -3.30
N LEU A 11 12.26 4.99 -4.11
CA LEU A 11 12.40 4.98 -5.57
C LEU A 11 13.77 5.50 -6.04
N ILE A 12 14.32 6.52 -5.39
CA ILE A 12 15.62 7.14 -5.75
C ILE A 12 16.78 6.27 -5.28
N VAL A 13 16.72 5.72 -4.07
CA VAL A 13 17.81 4.89 -3.48
C VAL A 13 17.89 3.48 -4.06
N GLY A 14 16.89 3.04 -4.83
CA GLY A 14 16.87 1.72 -5.45
C GLY A 14 16.24 0.62 -4.59
N GLY A 15 15.48 0.99 -3.55
CA GLY A 15 14.74 0.03 -2.70
C GLY A 15 13.51 -0.60 -3.38
N ASN A 16 13.44 -0.57 -4.71
CA ASN A 16 12.31 -1.04 -5.52
C ASN A 16 12.64 -2.35 -6.27
N ILE A 17 13.32 -3.29 -5.61
CA ILE A 17 13.71 -4.57 -6.20
C ILE A 17 12.54 -5.57 -6.08
N GLU A 18 12.11 -6.11 -7.22
CA GLU A 18 10.99 -7.07 -7.27
C GLU A 18 11.28 -8.30 -6.41
N GLY A 19 10.30 -8.74 -5.62
CA GLY A 19 10.44 -9.92 -4.75
C GLY A 19 11.33 -9.77 -3.51
N HIS A 20 12.01 -8.64 -3.34
CA HIS A 20 12.91 -8.41 -2.20
C HIS A 20 12.52 -7.21 -1.35
N THR A 21 12.62 -6.00 -1.93
CA THR A 21 12.45 -4.75 -1.19
C THR A 21 11.28 -3.91 -1.68
N ARG A 22 10.72 -4.27 -2.84
CA ARG A 22 9.56 -3.58 -3.43
C ARG A 22 8.31 -3.83 -2.59
N VAL A 23 7.83 -2.77 -1.96
CA VAL A 23 6.51 -2.73 -1.33
C VAL A 23 5.42 -2.37 -2.34
N LEU A 24 4.16 -2.71 -2.00
CA LEU A 24 3.03 -2.57 -2.91
C LEU A 24 2.80 -1.11 -3.37
N THR A 25 3.01 -0.14 -2.49
CA THR A 25 2.89 1.29 -2.80
C THR A 25 3.93 1.74 -3.82
N THR A 26 5.18 1.28 -3.69
CA THR A 26 6.26 1.57 -4.65
C THR A 26 6.02 0.87 -5.99
N ALA A 27 5.43 -0.33 -5.99
CA ALA A 27 5.01 -1.03 -7.20
C ALA A 27 3.93 -0.25 -7.98
N ILE A 28 2.92 0.29 -7.28
CA ILE A 28 1.88 1.12 -7.88
C ILE A 28 2.50 2.35 -8.56
N VAL A 29 3.38 3.07 -7.87
CA VAL A 29 4.05 4.25 -8.43
C VAL A 29 4.94 3.88 -9.62
N LEU A 30 5.68 2.78 -9.53
CA LEU A 30 6.53 2.31 -10.62
C LEU A 30 5.73 1.99 -11.89
N GLU A 31 4.65 1.23 -11.75
CA GLU A 31 3.84 0.79 -12.89
C GLU A 31 3.04 1.96 -13.50
N THR A 32 2.65 2.95 -12.68
CA THR A 32 2.10 4.23 -13.13
C THR A 32 3.12 5.01 -13.96
N SER A 33 4.37 5.11 -13.49
CA SER A 33 5.46 5.79 -14.22
C SER A 33 5.89 5.08 -15.50
N LYS A 34 5.65 3.76 -15.61
CA LYS A 34 5.83 2.99 -16.86
C LYS A 34 4.65 3.10 -17.84
N GLY A 35 3.58 3.81 -17.48
CA GLY A 35 2.36 3.92 -18.28
C GLY A 35 1.43 2.69 -18.21
N ARG A 36 1.68 1.74 -17.30
CA ARG A 36 0.87 0.53 -17.11
C ARG A 36 -0.24 0.78 -16.08
N PHE A 37 -1.10 1.75 -16.39
CA PHE A 37 -2.13 2.24 -15.47
C PHE A 37 -3.14 1.16 -15.08
N GLU A 38 -3.53 0.27 -16.01
CA GLU A 38 -4.43 -0.85 -15.74
C GLU A 38 -3.93 -1.72 -14.57
N PHE A 39 -2.64 -2.08 -14.60
CA PHE A 39 -2.04 -2.90 -13.56
C PHE A 39 -1.84 -2.11 -12.26
N ALA A 40 -1.45 -0.84 -12.35
CA ALA A 40 -1.32 0.03 -11.19
C ALA A 40 -2.66 0.26 -10.46
N LEU A 41 -3.75 0.42 -11.21
CA LEU A 41 -5.11 0.55 -10.69
C LEU A 41 -5.57 -0.75 -10.03
N ALA A 42 -5.30 -1.91 -10.65
CA ALA A 42 -5.60 -3.21 -10.06
C ALA A 42 -4.89 -3.40 -8.71
N LEU A 43 -3.59 -3.07 -8.63
CA LEU A 43 -2.83 -3.10 -7.38
C LEU A 43 -3.37 -2.09 -6.35
N GLY A 44 -3.75 -0.89 -6.79
CA GLY A 44 -4.35 0.12 -5.92
C GLY A 44 -5.69 -0.32 -5.33
N ALA A 45 -6.56 -0.93 -6.14
CA ALA A 45 -7.82 -1.50 -5.69
C ALA A 45 -7.59 -2.65 -4.70
N ALA A 46 -6.61 -3.52 -4.96
CA ALA A 46 -6.24 -4.60 -4.04
C ALA A 46 -5.75 -4.04 -2.68
N LEU A 47 -4.93 -2.99 -2.69
CA LEU A 47 -4.46 -2.33 -1.46
C LEU A 47 -5.60 -1.69 -0.67
N LEU A 48 -6.55 -1.03 -1.35
CA LEU A 48 -7.73 -0.45 -0.73
C LEU A 48 -8.61 -1.52 -0.07
N LEU A 49 -8.86 -2.63 -0.77
CA LEU A 49 -9.60 -3.76 -0.21
C LEU A 49 -8.90 -4.35 1.01
N LEU A 50 -7.58 -4.54 0.94
CA LEU A 50 -6.79 -5.03 2.07
C LEU A 50 -6.89 -4.08 3.27
N ALA A 51 -6.72 -2.79 3.05
CA ALA A 51 -6.81 -1.77 4.11
C ALA A 51 -8.20 -1.76 4.74
N LEU A 52 -9.26 -1.84 3.93
CA LEU A 52 -10.64 -1.89 4.43
C LEU A 52 -10.91 -3.18 5.21
N CYS A 53 -10.48 -4.33 4.70
CA CYS A 53 -10.62 -5.62 5.39
C CYS A 53 -9.92 -5.61 6.75
N VAL A 54 -8.67 -5.13 6.81
CA VAL A 54 -7.92 -4.99 8.06
C VAL A 54 -8.63 -4.02 9.01
N ASN A 55 -9.12 -2.89 8.49
CA ASN A 55 -9.84 -1.90 9.29
C ASN A 55 -11.15 -2.47 9.87
N VAL A 56 -11.95 -3.17 9.06
CA VAL A 56 -13.20 -3.81 9.50
C VAL A 56 -12.91 -4.92 10.52
N LEU A 57 -11.88 -5.74 10.28
CA LEU A 57 -11.47 -6.77 11.24
C LEU A 57 -11.05 -6.16 12.57
N MET A 58 -10.21 -5.11 12.53
CA MET A 58 -9.82 -4.35 13.71
C MET A 58 -11.03 -3.78 14.46
N LEU A 59 -12.00 -3.21 13.73
CA LEU A 59 -13.23 -2.68 14.30
C LEU A 59 -14.06 -3.77 14.97
N ARG A 60 -14.22 -4.94 14.35
CA ARG A 60 -14.94 -6.09 14.93
C ARG A 60 -14.27 -6.63 16.20
N LEU A 61 -12.94 -6.67 16.21
CA LEU A 61 -12.16 -7.09 17.37
C LEU A 61 -12.19 -6.06 18.51
N HIS A 62 -12.21 -4.76 18.20
CA HIS A 62 -12.31 -3.69 19.20
C HIS A 62 -13.74 -3.48 19.72
N ALA A 63 -14.78 -3.75 18.92
CA ALA A 63 -16.17 -3.64 19.33
C ALA A 63 -16.56 -4.60 20.47
N GLY A 64 -15.76 -5.64 20.75
CA GLY A 64 -15.93 -6.53 21.91
C GLY A 64 -15.30 -6.02 23.21
N ARG A 65 -14.67 -4.84 23.21
CA ARG A 65 -14.05 -4.24 24.41
C ARG A 65 -15.00 -3.18 24.98
N PRO A 66 -15.81 -3.50 26.01
CA PRO A 66 -16.55 -2.47 26.72
C PRO A 66 -15.54 -1.46 27.26
N LEU A 67 -15.78 -0.19 26.93
CA LEU A 67 -15.11 0.95 27.53
C LEU A 67 -15.28 0.82 29.04
N VAL A 68 -14.16 0.73 29.76
CA VAL A 68 -14.12 0.91 31.22
C VAL A 68 -14.58 2.33 31.53
#